data_AF-A0AAW2YBJ0-F1
#
_entry.id   AF-A0AAW2YBJ0-F1
#
_cell.length_a   1.000
_cell.length_b   1.000
_cell.length_c   1.000
_cell.angle_alpha   90.00
_cell.angle_beta   90.00
_cell.angle_gamma   90.00
#
_symmetry.space_group_name_H-M   'P 1'
#
loop_
_entity.id
_entity.type
_entity.pdbx_description
1 polymer ?
#
loop_
_entity_poly.entity_id
_entity_poly.type
_entity_poly.pdbx_seq_one_letter_code
_entity_poly.pdbx_strand_id
1 'polypeptide(L)' 'MDKLMAAGHIEEIQFPKWLSNVVLVPKPRGKWRMCIDFRDLNKACPKDFYPLPRIDQLVDPISGCELLSMMDTS' A
#
# COMPACT_ATOMS: atom_id res chain seq x y z
N MET A 1 -9.92 -12.35 -8.20
CA MET A 1 -9.50 -12.94 -6.92
C MET A 1 -8.52 -14.08 -7.12
N ASP A 2 -8.74 -14.93 -8.11
CA ASP A 2 -7.94 -16.17 -8.33
C ASP A 2 -6.43 -15.95 -8.37
N LYS A 3 -5.96 -14.86 -8.97
CA LYS A 3 -4.52 -14.52 -8.98
C LYS A 3 -3.95 -14.25 -7.59
N LEU A 4 -4.72 -13.63 -6.70
CA LEU A 4 -4.30 -13.32 -5.33
C LEU A 4 -4.32 -14.58 -4.46
N MET A 5 -5.30 -15.48 -4.67
CA MET A 5 -5.34 -16.78 -4.02
C MET A 5 -4.17 -17.66 -4.47
N ALA A 6 -3.90 -17.73 -5.78
CA ALA A 6 -2.79 -18.51 -6.33
C ALA A 6 -1.41 -17.99 -5.88
N ALA A 7 -1.28 -16.67 -5.64
CA ALA A 7 -0.07 -16.06 -5.09
C ALA A 7 0.04 -16.20 -3.56
N GLY A 8 -0.97 -16.75 -2.88
CA GLY A 8 -0.99 -16.90 -1.43
C GLY A 8 -1.15 -15.57 -0.66
N HIS A 9 -1.60 -14.50 -1.31
CA HIS A 9 -1.82 -13.21 -0.65
C HIS A 9 -3.13 -13.15 0.14
N ILE A 10 -4.10 -13.98 -0.21
CA ILE A 10 -5.41 -14.07 0.43
C ILE A 10 -5.83 -15.53 0.52
N GLU A 11 -6.71 -15.82 1.48
CA GLU A 11 -7.33 -17.12 1.68
C GLU A 11 -8.81 -16.97 2.01
N GLU A 12 -9.58 -18.04 1.85
CA GLU A 12 -10.98 -18.07 2.24
C GLU A 12 -11.10 -18.24 3.77
N ILE A 13 -12.00 -17.48 4.39
CA ILE A 13 -12.28 -17.56 5.82
C ILE A 13 -13.76 -17.81 6.08
N GLN A 14 -14.04 -18.76 6.98
CA GLN A 14 -15.41 -19.02 7.43
C GLN A 14 -15.71 -18.22 8.71
N PHE A 15 -16.89 -17.60 8.75
CA PHE A 15 -17.41 -16.83 9.89
C PHE A 15 -16.51 -15.67 10.37
N PRO A 16 -16.22 -14.68 9.50
CA PRO A 16 -15.37 -13.56 9.87
C PRO A 16 -16.05 -12.63 10.90
N LYS A 17 -15.30 -12.23 11.92
CA LYS A 17 -15.75 -11.22 12.91
C LYS A 17 -15.71 -9.79 12.36
N TRP A 18 -14.85 -9.54 11.38
CA TRP A 18 -14.65 -8.24 10.74
C TRP A 18 -14.75 -8.39 9.22
N LEU A 19 -15.41 -7.43 8.57
CA LEU A 19 -15.56 -7.38 7.12
C LEU A 19 -15.29 -5.95 6.64
N SER A 20 -14.60 -5.84 5.50
CA SER A 20 -14.36 -4.57 4.82
C SER A 20 -14.87 -4.66 3.38
N ASN A 21 -15.43 -3.57 2.88
CA ASN A 21 -16.02 -3.55 1.54
C ASN A 21 -14.93 -3.62 0.46
N VAL A 22 -15.22 -4.35 -0.60
CA VAL A 22 -14.40 -4.36 -1.83
C VAL A 22 -14.98 -3.37 -2.83
N VAL A 23 -14.14 -2.46 -3.32
CA VAL A 23 -14.49 -1.41 -4.27
C VAL A 23 -13.66 -1.60 -5.54
N LEU A 24 -14.31 -1.54 -6.71
CA LEU A 24 -13.62 -1.55 -8.00
C LEU A 24 -13.39 -0.10 -8.46
N VAL A 25 -12.14 0.22 -8.77
CA VAL A 25 -11.74 1.57 -9.21
C VAL A 25 -11.15 1.48 -10.63
N PRO A 26 -11.61 2.30 -11.59
CA PRO A 26 -11.06 2.31 -12.93
C PRO A 26 -9.68 2.99 -12.95
N LYS A 27 -8.70 2.39 -13.64
CA LYS A 27 -7.42 3.03 -13.95
C LYS A 27 -7.52 3.81 -15.28
N PRO A 28 -6.71 4.87 -15.47
CA PRO A 28 -6.70 5.68 -16.70
C PRO A 28 -6.49 4.91 -18.01
N ARG A 29 -5.95 3.69 -17.97
CA ARG A 29 -5.71 2.82 -19.14
C ARG A 29 -6.74 1.68 -19.27
N GLY A 30 -7.95 1.86 -18.75
CA GLY A 30 -9.07 0.93 -18.88
C GLY A 30 -9.01 -0.35 -18.02
N LYS A 31 -7.92 -0.55 -17.26
CA LYS A 31 -7.82 -1.66 -16.30
C LYS A 31 -8.57 -1.34 -15.01
N TRP A 32 -9.23 -2.33 -14.42
CA TRP A 32 -9.83 -2.19 -13.09
C TRP A 32 -8.83 -2.56 -11.98
N ARG A 33 -8.89 -1.85 -10.85
CA ARG A 33 -8.19 -2.18 -9.61
C ARG A 33 -9.21 -2.55 -8.55
N MET A 34 -8.98 -3.67 -7.87
CA MET A 34 -9.69 -4.02 -6.64
C MET A 34 -9.05 -3.27 -5.47
N CYS A 35 -9.86 -2.55 -4.71
CA CYS A 35 -9.45 -1.81 -3.51
C CYS A 35 -10.30 -2.29 -2.32
N ILE A 36 -9.69 -2.50 -1.17
CA ILE A 36 -10.40 -2.81 0.06
C ILE A 36 -10.55 -1.52 0.86
N ASP A 37 -11.78 -1.23 1.31
CA ASP A 37 -12.08 -0.05 2.12
C ASP A 37 -11.71 -0.29 3.58
N PHE A 38 -10.48 0.10 3.94
CA PHE A 38 -9.95 -0.05 5.29
C PHE A 38 -10.30 1.11 6.24
N ARG A 39 -11.27 1.98 5.91
CA ARG A 39 -11.56 3.17 6.74
C ARG A 39 -11.89 2.84 8.19
N ASP A 40 -12.73 1.84 8.43
CA ASP A 40 -13.12 1.47 9.81
C ASP A 40 -12.02 0.68 10.52
N LEU A 41 -11.28 -0.15 9.79
CA LEU A 41 -10.08 -0.83 10.30
C LEU A 41 -9.02 0.20 10.77
N ASN A 42 -8.73 1.18 9.93
CA ASN A 42 -7.74 2.23 10.23
C ASN A 42 -8.13 3.11 11.43
N LYS A 43 -9.43 3.26 11.72
CA LYS A 43 -9.92 3.95 12.93
C LYS A 43 -9.78 3.09 14.18
N ALA A 44 -9.95 1.77 14.05
CA ALA A 44 -9.85 0.83 15.15
C ALA A 44 -8.39 0.54 15.54
N CYS A 45 -7.46 0.63 14.59
CA CYS A 45 -6.04 0.42 14.84
C CYS A 45 -5.37 1.69 15.42
N PRO A 46 -4.56 1.58 16.48
CA PRO A 46 -3.71 2.69 16.92
C PRO A 46 -2.72 3.03 15.81
N LYS A 47 -2.49 4.33 15.61
CA LYS A 47 -1.55 4.80 14.59
C LYS A 47 -0.13 4.48 15.04
N ASP A 48 0.57 3.65 14.28
CA ASP A 48 2.00 3.49 14.43
C ASP A 48 2.72 4.69 13.80
N PHE A 49 3.53 5.37 14.60
CA PHE A 49 4.28 6.55 14.18
C PHE A 49 5.70 6.14 13.83
N TYR A 50 5.87 5.54 12.64
CA TYR A 50 7.20 5.41 12.05
C TYR A 50 7.65 6.79 11.55
N PRO A 51 8.68 7.41 12.15
CA PRO A 51 9.09 8.75 11.76
C PRO A 51 9.75 8.69 10.38
N LEU A 52 9.06 9.25 9.38
CA LEU A 52 9.67 9.44 8.07
C LEU A 52 10.52 10.72 8.10
N PRO A 53 11.75 10.68 7.54
CA PRO A 53 12.60 11.85 7.47
C PRO A 53 11.94 12.93 6.61
N ARG A 54 12.24 14.19 6.92
CA ARG A 54 11.84 15.30 6.04
C ARG A 54 12.63 15.22 4.74
N ILE A 55 12.05 15.71 3.64
CA ILE A 55 12.70 15.65 2.34
C ILE A 55 14.07 16.34 2.34
N ASP A 56 14.21 17.46 3.06
CA ASP A 56 15.49 18.17 3.18
C ASP A 56 16.58 17.29 3.81
N GLN A 57 16.21 16.47 4.80
CA GLN A 57 17.13 15.51 5.43
C GLN A 57 17.57 14.39 4.47
N LEU A 58 16.82 14.14 3.41
CA LEU A 58 17.18 13.19 2.35
C LEU A 58 17.97 13.86 1.21
N VAL A 59 17.71 15.13 0.92
CA VAL A 59 18.26 15.87 -0.23
C VAL A 59 19.61 16.51 0.08
N ASP A 60 19.80 17.06 1.29
CA ASP A 60 21.05 17.71 1.68
C ASP A 60 22.28 16.77 1.57
N PRO A 61 22.21 15.50 1.98
CA PRO A 61 23.35 14.59 1.91
C PRO A 61 23.73 14.15 0.50
N ILE A 62 22.80 14.22 -0.46
CA ILE A 62 23.03 13.85 -1.86
C ILE A 62 23.42 15.06 -2.73
N SER A 63 23.41 16.27 -2.15
CA SER A 63 23.84 17.49 -2.82
C SER A 63 25.33 17.43 -3.15
N GLY A 64 25.66 17.53 -4.43
CA GLY A 64 27.04 17.42 -4.91
C GLY A 64 27.49 16.01 -5.32
N CYS A 65 26.61 15.00 -5.22
CA CYS A 65 26.87 13.70 -5.85
C CYS A 65 26.83 13.83 -7.39
N GLU A 66 27.89 13.39 -8.07
CA GLU A 66 27.96 13.40 -9.55
C GLU A 66 27.03 12.37 -10.20
N LEU A 67 26.64 11.33 -9.46
CA LEU A 67 25.73 10.28 -9.89
C LEU A 67 24.79 9.86 -8.76
N LEU A 68 23.50 9.81 -9.07
CA LEU A 68 22.45 9.28 -8.19
C LEU A 68 21.79 8.08 -8.89
N SER A 69 21.61 6.97 -8.17
CA SER A 69 20.82 5.82 -8.62
C SER A 69 19.67 5.57 -7.65
N MET A 70 18.45 5.45 -8.18
CA MET A 70 17.23 5.18 -7.40
C MET A 70 16.71 3.79 -7.74
N MET A 71 16.37 3.02 -6.72
CA MET A 71 15.73 1.71 -6.87
C MET A 71 14.30 1.80 -6.32
N ASP A 72 13.35 1.28 -7.09
CA ASP A 72 11.97 1.11 -6.65
C ASP A 72 11.78 -0.36 -6.23
N THR A 73 11.25 -0.58 -5.02
CA THR A 73 11.03 -1.93 -4.46
C THR A 73 9.56 -2.38 -4.60
N SER A 74 8.86 -1.85 -5.61
CA SER A 74 7.46 -2.18 -5.93
C SER A 74 7.19 -3.66 -6.16
#